data_AF-A0A1F3EH67-F1
#
_entry.id   AF-A0A1F3EH67-F1
#
_cell.length_a   1.000
_cell.length_b   1.000
_cell.length_c   1.000
_cell.angle_alpha   90.00
_cell.angle_beta   90.00
_cell.angle_gamma   90.00
#
_symmetry.space_group_name_H-M   'P 1'
#
loop_
_entity.id
_entity.type
_entity.pdbx_description
1 polymer ?
#
loop_
_entity_poly.entity_id
_entity_poly.type
_entity_poly.pdbx_seq_one_letter_code
_entity_poly.pdbx_strand_id
1 'polypeptide(L)'
;MNGEYKEKLPFGQGDLIVTKNDFYIQFYFPGPDMRYNGTFLKIDSYKIDSYVTAYRNNWNKYIELKDMQTKLANEFSLTGELGMKISIGGWINGICIDSYHMPLDSEKKINNVIDSFSWAKQRGSEIKNFLKSL
;
A
#
# COMPACT_ATOMS: atom_id res chain seq x y z
N MET A 1 5.30 -8.75 -29.27
CA MET A 1 6.10 -8.28 -28.11
C MET A 1 5.21 -8.23 -26.89
N ASN A 2 5.57 -8.96 -25.83
CA ASN A 2 4.92 -8.82 -24.51
C ASN A 2 5.65 -7.72 -23.75
N GLY A 3 5.57 -6.49 -24.25
CA GLY A 3 6.23 -5.35 -23.61
C GLY A 3 5.57 -5.04 -22.26
N GLU A 4 6.42 -4.83 -21.25
CA GLU A 4 6.02 -4.36 -19.93
C GLU A 4 6.58 -2.95 -19.75
N TYR A 5 5.74 -2.03 -19.28
CA TYR A 5 6.15 -0.74 -18.79
C TYR A 5 6.18 -0.75 -17.26
N LYS A 6 7.22 -0.16 -16.69
CA LYS A 6 7.42 -0.10 -15.24
C LYS A 6 7.78 1.32 -14.81
N GLU A 7 7.09 1.83 -13.79
CA GLU A 7 7.29 3.18 -13.24
C GLU A 7 7.17 3.16 -11.71
N LYS A 8 7.98 3.96 -11.00
CA LYS A 8 7.91 4.05 -9.54
C LYS A 8 6.64 4.79 -9.11
N LEU A 9 6.05 4.39 -7.98
CA LEU A 9 4.95 5.16 -7.39
C LEU A 9 5.46 6.51 -6.86
N PRO A 10 4.66 7.60 -6.93
CA PRO A 10 5.09 8.94 -6.53
C PRO A 10 5.60 9.05 -5.08
N PHE A 11 5.07 8.25 -4.15
CA PHE A 11 5.54 8.25 -2.77
C PHE A 11 6.87 7.49 -2.53
N GLY A 12 7.48 6.94 -3.57
CA GLY A 12 8.85 6.40 -3.55
C GLY A 12 8.98 4.91 -3.26
N GLN A 13 7.91 4.22 -2.87
CA GLN A 13 7.93 2.77 -2.64
C GLN A 13 6.87 2.06 -3.48
N GLY A 14 7.21 0.89 -4.02
CA GLY A 14 6.37 0.16 -4.95
C GLY A 14 6.52 0.63 -6.40
N ASP A 15 6.06 -0.21 -7.31
CA ASP A 15 6.13 -0.02 -8.75
C ASP A 15 4.72 -0.16 -9.36
N LEU A 16 4.36 0.74 -10.25
CA LEU A 16 3.28 0.55 -11.23
C LEU A 16 3.84 -0.29 -12.39
N ILE A 17 3.21 -1.42 -12.65
CA ILE A 17 3.56 -2.32 -13.74
C ILE A 17 2.38 -2.39 -14.71
N VAL A 18 2.64 -2.13 -16.00
CA VAL A 18 1.61 -2.02 -17.04
C VAL A 18 1.96 -2.93 -18.21
N THR A 19 0.97 -3.71 -18.62
CA THR A 19 1.00 -4.52 -19.85
C THR A 19 -0.12 -4.04 -20.77
N LYS A 20 -0.16 -4.55 -22.01
CA LYS A 20 -1.29 -4.29 -22.91
C LYS A 20 -2.63 -4.83 -22.37
N ASN A 21 -2.63 -5.82 -21.47
CA ASN A 21 -3.85 -6.45 -21.01
C ASN A 21 -4.38 -5.82 -19.72
N ASP A 22 -3.48 -5.50 -18.80
CA ASP A 22 -3.80 -4.99 -17.47
C ASP A 22 -2.62 -4.23 -16.85
N PHE A 23 -2.85 -3.61 -15.70
CA PHE A 23 -1.83 -3.02 -14.86
C PHE A 23 -2.04 -3.41 -13.39
N TYR A 24 -0.99 -3.27 -12.59
CA TYR A 24 -1.04 -3.56 -11.17
C TYR A 24 0.05 -2.78 -10.43
N ILE A 25 -0.14 -2.64 -9.12
CA ILE A 25 0.89 -2.14 -8.22
C ILE A 25 1.62 -3.34 -7.62
N GLN A 26 2.95 -3.28 -7.55
CA GLN A 26 3.77 -4.30 -6.91
C GLN A 26 4.72 -3.68 -5.89
N PHE A 27 4.73 -4.26 -4.70
CA PHE A 27 5.75 -4.01 -3.68
C PHE A 27 6.71 -5.18 -3.59
N TYR A 28 7.96 -4.88 -3.28
CA TYR A 28 8.94 -5.86 -2.85
C TYR A 28 9.44 -5.46 -1.46
N PHE A 29 9.25 -6.35 -0.50
CA PHE A 29 9.75 -6.19 0.86
C PHE A 29 10.93 -7.14 1.06
N PRO A 30 12.17 -6.63 1.14
CA PRO A 30 13.35 -7.48 1.28
C PRO A 30 13.30 -8.24 2.61
N GLY A 31 13.76 -9.49 2.59
CA GLY A 31 13.97 -10.27 3.82
C GLY A 31 15.05 -9.65 4.71
N PRO A 32 15.01 -9.91 6.03
CA PRO A 32 15.84 -9.21 7.02
C PRO A 32 17.35 -9.42 6.88
N ASP A 33 17.79 -10.52 6.26
CA ASP A 33 19.21 -10.90 6.23
C ASP A 33 19.69 -11.44 4.87
N MET A 34 18.96 -11.19 3.78
CA MET A 34 19.20 -11.74 2.43
C MET A 34 19.24 -13.28 2.35
N ARG A 35 18.99 -14.02 3.44
CA ARG A 35 18.90 -15.49 3.46
C ARG A 35 17.50 -15.98 3.18
N TYR A 36 16.50 -15.20 3.55
CA TYR A 36 15.10 -15.44 3.21
C TYR A 36 14.70 -14.60 1.99
N ASN A 37 13.97 -15.24 1.05
CA ASN A 37 13.38 -14.54 -0.08
C ASN A 37 12.47 -13.41 0.44
N GLY A 38 12.58 -12.22 -0.17
CA GLY A 38 11.65 -11.13 0.13
C GLY A 38 10.22 -11.45 -0.30
N THR A 39 9.28 -10.68 0.22
CA THR A 39 7.85 -10.85 -0.08
C THR A 39 7.44 -9.89 -1.18
N PHE A 40 6.76 -10.41 -2.20
CA PHE A 40 6.05 -9.59 -3.18
C PHE A 40 4.60 -9.43 -2.78
N LEU A 41 4.13 -8.20 -2.75
CA LEU A 41 2.71 -7.88 -2.63
C LEU A 41 2.23 -7.28 -3.95
N LYS A 42 1.27 -7.96 -4.59
CA LYS A 42 0.65 -7.51 -5.84
C LYS A 42 -0.77 -7.01 -5.58
N ILE A 43 -1.08 -5.82 -6.07
CA ILE A 43 -2.42 -5.22 -6.04
C ILE A 43 -2.88 -5.01 -7.47
N ASP A 44 -3.77 -5.88 -7.92
CA ASP A 44 -4.36 -5.80 -9.26
C ASP A 44 -5.17 -4.50 -9.45
N SER A 45 -5.26 -4.01 -10.69
CA SER A 45 -5.96 -2.77 -11.03
C SER A 45 -7.37 -2.67 -10.44
N TYR A 46 -8.15 -3.75 -10.48
CA TYR A 46 -9.52 -3.81 -9.97
C TYR A 46 -9.64 -3.70 -8.45
N LYS A 47 -8.53 -3.86 -7.69
CA LYS A 47 -8.50 -3.73 -6.23
C LYS A 47 -8.06 -2.35 -5.76
N ILE A 48 -7.53 -1.49 -6.62
CA ILE A 48 -6.91 -0.22 -6.20
C ILE A 48 -7.90 0.67 -5.43
N ASP A 49 -9.14 0.79 -5.89
CA ASP A 49 -10.16 1.58 -5.19
C ASP A 49 -10.50 1.01 -3.81
N SER A 50 -10.56 -0.32 -3.69
CA SER A 50 -10.76 -0.99 -2.41
C SER A 50 -9.61 -0.70 -1.45
N TYR A 51 -8.37 -0.66 -1.93
CA TYR A 51 -7.21 -0.27 -1.11
C TYR A 51 -7.26 1.21 -0.69
N VAL A 52 -7.66 2.12 -1.57
CA VAL A 52 -7.84 3.54 -1.23
C VAL A 52 -8.88 3.70 -0.11
N THR A 53 -10.03 3.04 -0.23
CA THR A 53 -11.07 3.04 0.81
C THR A 53 -10.56 2.42 2.11
N ALA A 54 -9.90 1.26 2.03
CA ALA A 54 -9.35 0.57 3.20
C ALA A 54 -8.31 1.43 3.94
N TYR A 55 -7.43 2.15 3.24
CA TYR A 55 -6.49 3.08 3.88
C TYR A 55 -7.20 4.18 4.65
N ARG A 56 -8.27 4.77 4.11
CA ARG A 56 -9.05 5.80 4.80
C ARG A 56 -9.73 5.25 6.05
N ASN A 57 -10.40 4.10 5.92
CA ASN A 57 -11.11 3.46 7.02
C ASN A 57 -10.16 3.01 8.13
N ASN A 58 -9.06 2.36 7.75
CA ASN A 58 -8.02 1.94 8.69
C ASN A 58 -7.33 3.15 9.34
N TRP A 59 -7.18 4.28 8.66
CA TRP A 59 -6.61 5.50 9.23
C TRP A 59 -7.51 6.12 10.28
N ASN A 60 -8.80 6.26 9.98
CA ASN A 60 -9.78 6.69 10.97
C ASN A 60 -9.75 5.77 12.19
N LYS A 61 -9.68 4.45 11.96
CA LYS A 61 -9.58 3.48 13.05
C LYS A 61 -8.30 3.61 13.86
N TYR A 62 -7.15 3.81 13.21
CA TYR A 62 -5.87 4.05 13.88
C TYR A 62 -5.92 5.31 14.76
N ILE A 63 -6.53 6.40 14.28
CA ILE A 63 -6.69 7.64 15.06
C ILE A 63 -7.57 7.42 16.30
N GLU A 64 -8.72 6.75 16.17
CA GLU A 64 -9.58 6.40 17.31
C GLU A 64 -8.81 5.62 18.38
N LEU A 65 -8.08 4.60 17.94
CA LEU A 65 -7.35 3.70 18.82
C LEU A 65 -6.15 4.39 19.47
N LYS A 66 -5.50 5.33 18.78
CA LYS A 66 -4.38 6.12 19.32
C LYS A 66 -4.84 7.07 20.44
N ASP A 67 -6.03 7.65 20.30
CA ASP A 67 -6.65 8.44 21.38
C ASP A 67 -6.96 7.56 22.61
N MET A 68 -7.49 6.35 22.39
CA MET A 68 -7.73 5.37 23.48
C MET A 68 -6.42 4.91 24.13
N GLN A 69 -5.37 4.68 23.34
CA GLN A 69 -4.07 4.23 23.83
C GLN A 69 -3.42 5.23 24.78
N THR A 70 -3.53 6.52 24.46
CA THR A 70 -3.04 7.62 25.32
C THR A 70 -3.68 7.59 26.71
N LYS A 71 -4.87 6.97 26.84
CA LYS A 71 -5.61 6.82 28.11
C LYS A 71 -5.25 5.55 28.88
N LEU A 72 -4.74 4.51 28.21
CA LEU A 72 -4.57 3.17 28.78
C LEU A 72 -3.11 2.67 28.81
N ALA A 73 -2.18 3.36 28.14
CA ALA A 73 -0.75 3.05 28.10
C ALA A 73 -0.38 1.61 27.65
N ASN A 74 -1.22 1.00 26.79
CA ASN A 74 -1.00 -0.36 26.29
C ASN A 74 -0.53 -0.39 24.84
N GLU A 75 0.28 -1.37 24.47
CA GLU A 75 0.55 -1.73 23.08
C GLU A 75 -0.51 -2.72 22.59
N PHE A 76 -0.97 -2.56 21.36
CA PHE A 76 -1.82 -3.56 20.73
C PHE A 76 -1.77 -3.47 19.21
N SER A 77 -2.13 -4.59 18.58
CA SER A 77 -2.28 -4.69 17.13
C SER A 77 -3.59 -5.38 16.79
N LEU A 78 -4.19 -4.98 15.68
CA LEU A 78 -5.37 -5.65 15.13
C LEU A 78 -5.31 -5.71 13.62
N THR A 79 -6.15 -6.58 13.05
CA THR A 79 -6.33 -6.67 11.60
C THR A 79 -7.43 -5.70 11.18
N GLY A 80 -7.09 -4.75 10.32
CA GLY A 80 -8.01 -3.84 9.65
C GLY A 80 -8.54 -4.40 8.32
N GLU A 81 -9.14 -3.54 7.52
CA GLU A 81 -9.65 -3.89 6.20
C GLU A 81 -8.55 -4.42 5.27
N LEU A 82 -8.92 -5.32 4.35
CA LEU A 82 -8.03 -5.99 3.40
C LEU A 82 -6.84 -6.73 4.04
N GLY A 83 -6.95 -7.09 5.32
CA GLY A 83 -5.89 -7.80 6.04
C GLY A 83 -4.73 -6.91 6.49
N MET A 84 -4.82 -5.59 6.29
CA MET A 84 -3.82 -4.63 6.79
C MET A 84 -3.70 -4.72 8.31
N LYS A 85 -2.53 -4.43 8.85
CA LYS A 85 -2.32 -4.36 10.30
C LYS A 85 -2.41 -2.93 10.78
N ILE A 86 -3.13 -2.71 11.89
CA ILE A 86 -3.15 -1.45 12.63
C ILE A 86 -2.42 -1.72 13.94
N SER A 87 -1.26 -1.09 14.13
CA SER A 87 -0.41 -1.29 15.30
C SER A 87 -0.19 0.02 16.03
N ILE A 88 -0.24 -0.01 17.36
CA ILE A 88 -0.11 1.18 18.20
C ILE A 88 0.79 0.87 19.40
N GLY A 89 1.71 1.78 19.68
CA GLY A 89 2.53 1.78 20.91
C GLY A 89 3.84 0.99 20.84
N GLY A 90 3.93 0.01 19.95
CA GLY A 90 5.15 -0.80 19.80
C GLY A 90 6.15 -0.25 18.79
N TRP A 91 7.19 -1.05 18.50
CA TRP A 91 8.21 -0.75 17.48
C TRP A 91 7.58 -0.43 16.12
N ILE A 92 6.59 -1.22 15.72
CA ILE A 92 5.80 -0.98 14.51
C ILE A 92 4.56 -0.18 14.92
N ASN A 93 4.46 1.04 14.40
CA ASN A 93 3.36 1.95 14.71
C ASN A 93 2.73 2.48 13.42
N GLY A 94 1.40 2.49 13.35
CA GLY A 94 0.65 2.89 12.15
C GLY A 94 -0.03 1.73 11.43
N ILE A 95 -0.51 2.02 10.23
CA ILE A 95 -1.14 1.05 9.34
C ILE A 95 -0.08 0.42 8.45
N CYS A 96 0.00 -0.90 8.42
CA CYS A 96 0.89 -1.66 7.54
C CYS A 96 0.06 -2.34 6.45
N ILE A 97 0.54 -2.24 5.21
CA ILE A 97 -0.16 -2.80 4.04
C ILE A 97 -0.18 -4.34 4.06
N ASP A 98 0.86 -4.94 4.61
CA ASP A 98 1.00 -6.38 4.82
C ASP A 98 1.93 -6.63 6.02
N SER A 99 1.48 -7.46 6.97
CA SER A 99 2.21 -7.78 8.20
C SER A 99 2.78 -6.53 8.90
N TYR A 100 4.10 -6.35 8.93
CA TYR A 100 4.81 -5.20 9.52
C TYR A 100 5.37 -4.22 8.47
N HIS A 101 5.05 -4.44 7.19
CA HIS A 101 5.65 -3.70 6.10
C HIS A 101 4.96 -2.36 5.86
N MET A 102 5.79 -1.35 5.57
CA MET A 102 5.37 0.00 5.20
C MET A 102 4.43 0.65 6.23
N PRO A 103 4.87 0.85 7.50
CA PRO A 103 4.04 1.47 8.52
C PRO A 103 3.74 2.94 8.21
N LEU A 104 2.46 3.29 8.21
CA LEU A 104 1.94 4.63 7.96
C LEU A 104 1.32 5.19 9.25
N ASP A 105 2.02 6.13 9.88
CA ASP A 105 1.74 6.64 11.24
C ASP A 105 1.31 8.12 11.29
N SER A 106 1.23 8.77 10.12
CA SER A 106 0.91 10.18 9.97
C SER A 106 -0.02 10.40 8.79
N GLU A 107 -0.85 11.43 8.91
CA GLU A 107 -1.83 11.80 7.88
C GLU A 107 -1.15 12.11 6.54
N LYS A 108 0.00 12.79 6.57
CA LYS A 108 0.81 13.06 5.38
C LYS A 108 1.22 11.78 4.65
N LYS A 109 1.68 10.75 5.37
CA LYS A 109 2.09 9.47 4.76
C LYS A 109 0.89 8.75 4.14
N ILE A 110 -0.24 8.72 4.84
CA ILE A 110 -1.48 8.09 4.34
C ILE A 110 -1.99 8.80 3.09
N ASN A 111 -2.07 10.14 3.11
CA ASN A 111 -2.52 10.92 1.97
C ASN A 111 -1.60 10.71 0.76
N ASN A 112 -0.27 10.72 0.96
CA ASN A 112 0.68 10.43 -0.12
C ASN A 112 0.47 9.04 -0.75
N VAL A 113 0.17 8.01 0.06
CA VAL A 113 -0.11 6.66 -0.45
C VAL A 113 -1.43 6.62 -1.20
N ILE A 114 -2.50 7.21 -0.66
CA ILE A 114 -3.81 7.29 -1.31
C ILE A 114 -3.73 8.03 -2.66
N ASP A 115 -3.05 9.17 -2.68
CA ASP A 115 -2.86 9.97 -3.90
C ASP A 115 -2.04 9.20 -4.93
N SER A 116 -1.01 8.47 -4.49
CA SER A 116 -0.20 7.62 -5.37
C SER A 116 -0.98 6.43 -5.94
N PHE A 117 -1.88 5.83 -5.17
CA PHE A 117 -2.75 4.75 -5.65
C PHE A 117 -3.75 5.29 -6.68
N SER A 118 -4.33 6.47 -6.42
CA SER A 118 -5.23 7.15 -7.36
C SER A 118 -4.50 7.53 -8.66
N TRP A 119 -3.29 8.07 -8.54
CA TRP A 119 -2.40 8.32 -9.67
C TRP A 119 -2.10 7.05 -10.45
N ALA A 120 -1.76 5.94 -9.77
CA ALA A 120 -1.42 4.67 -10.43
C ALA A 120 -2.59 4.11 -11.23
N LYS A 121 -3.82 4.28 -10.74
CA LYS A 121 -5.04 3.89 -11.47
C LYS A 121 -5.20 4.67 -12.78
N GLN A 122 -5.03 5.98 -12.72
CA GLN A 122 -5.11 6.84 -13.90
C GLN A 122 -3.98 6.51 -14.88
N ARG A 123 -2.73 6.58 -14.40
CA ARG A 123 -1.52 6.36 -15.20
C ARG A 123 -1.48 4.97 -15.83
N GLY A 124 -1.81 3.94 -15.06
CA GLY A 124 -1.86 2.56 -15.55
C GLY A 124 -2.88 2.38 -16.66
N SER A 125 -4.03 3.05 -16.58
CA SER A 125 -5.06 3.01 -17.62
C SER A 125 -4.61 3.72 -18.91
N GLU A 126 -4.00 4.90 -18.79
CA GLU A 126 -3.45 5.67 -19.92
C GLU A 126 -2.41 4.84 -20.69
N ILE A 127 -1.42 4.29 -19.98
CA ILE A 127 -0.34 3.51 -20.60
C ILE A 127 -0.86 2.20 -21.17
N LYS A 128 -1.80 1.52 -20.49
CA LYS A 128 -2.41 0.30 -21.01
C LYS A 128 -3.07 0.56 -22.37
N ASN A 129 -3.83 1.65 -22.48
CA ASN A 129 -4.50 2.01 -23.74
C ASN A 129 -3.49 2.35 -24.84
N PHE A 130 -2.41 3.05 -24.50
CA PHE A 130 -1.30 3.28 -25.43
C PHE A 130 -0.67 1.98 -25.91
N LEU A 131 -0.30 1.07 -24.99
CA LEU A 131 0.32 -0.22 -25.33
C LEU A 131 -0.61 -1.13 -26.14
N LYS A 132 -1.94 -1.02 -25.98
CA LYS A 132 -2.91 -1.75 -26.82
C LYS A 132 -2.96 -1.25 -28.25
N SER A 133 -2.54 -0.01 -28.51
CA SER A 133 -2.56 0.61 -29.83
C SER A 133 -1.30 0.36 -30.66
N LEU A 134 -0.26 -0.22 -30.04
CA LEU A 134 0.99 -0.66 -30.67
C LEU A 134 0.86 -2.07 -31.25
#